data_AF-A0AAV3PAU3-F1
#
_entry.id   AF-A0AAV3PAU3-F1
#
_cell.length_a   1.000
_cell.length_b   1.000
_cell.length_c   1.000
_cell.angle_alpha   90.00
_cell.angle_beta   90.00
_cell.angle_gamma   90.00
#
_symmetry.space_group_name_H-M   'P 1'
#
loop_
_entity.id
_entity.type
_entity.pdbx_description
1 polymer ?
#
loop_
_entity_poly.entity_id
_entity_poly.type
_entity_poly.pdbx_seq_one_letter_code
_entity_poly.pdbx_strand_id
1 'polypeptide(L)' 'MYTDFTNLNKACPKDFYPLPCLGHLVDRSVGHEVFDFMNASRGYHQVRMAPEDEEQTTFIIKYGLYC' A
#
# COMPACT_ATOMS: atom_id res chain seq x y z
N MET A 1 4.19 -6.36 13.46
CA MET A 1 5.49 -6.89 12.98
C MET A 1 6.04 -5.88 12.00
N TYR A 2 7.34 -5.60 12.03
CA TYR A 2 7.98 -4.66 11.11
C TYR A 2 8.99 -5.43 10.26
N THR A 3 8.89 -5.27 8.95
CA THR A 3 9.78 -5.91 7.97
C THR A 3 10.44 -4.81 7.16
N ASP A 4 11.78 -4.84 7.07
CA ASP A 4 12.53 -3.84 6.30
C ASP A 4 12.59 -4.25 4.81
N PHE A 5 11.74 -3.64 4.00
CA PHE A 5 11.70 -3.82 2.55
C PHE A 5 12.51 -2.77 1.78
N THR A 6 13.38 -1.99 2.42
CA THR A 6 14.09 -0.86 1.78
C THR A 6 14.87 -1.27 0.52
N ASN A 7 15.57 -2.39 0.57
CA ASN A 7 16.35 -2.87 -0.58
C ASN A 7 15.44 -3.47 -1.68
N LEU A 8 14.38 -4.18 -1.29
CA LEU A 8 13.38 -4.70 -2.22
C LEU A 8 12.71 -3.56 -3.00
N ASN A 9 12.23 -2.53 -2.29
CA ASN A 9 11.59 -1.36 -2.88
C ASN A 9 12.50 -0.56 -3.82
N LYS A 10 13.83 -0.65 -3.67
CA LYS A 10 14.78 -0.03 -4.60
C LYS A 10 14.97 -0.83 -5.88
N ALA A 11 14.82 -2.16 -5.81
CA ALA A 11 14.93 -3.06 -6.95
C ALA A 11 13.64 -3.10 -7.78
N CYS A 12 12.48 -2.92 -7.14
CA CYS A 12 11.19 -2.90 -7.83
C CYS A 12 11.04 -1.68 -8.76
N PRO A 13 10.55 -1.87 -9.99
CA PRO A 13 10.11 -0.76 -10.83
C PRO A 13 9.04 0.08 -10.13
N LYS A 14 9.12 1.40 -10.25
CA LYS A 14 8.07 2.28 -9.72
C LYS A 14 6.86 2.25 -10.65
N ASP A 15 5.71 1.87 -10.12
CA ASP A 15 4.43 2.10 -10.77
C ASP A 15 4.03 3.57 -10.61
N PHE A 16 3.66 4.21 -11.72
CA PHE A 16 3.22 5.61 -11.77
C PHE A 16 1.70 5.69 -11.89
N TYR A 17 0.98 4.96 -11.03
CA TYR A 17 -0.47 5.07 -10.97
C TYR A 17 -0.87 6.54 -10.75
N PRO A 18 -1.70 7.12 -11.64
CA PRO A 18 -2.05 8.53 -11.55
C PRO A 18 -2.91 8.77 -10.30
N LEU A 19 -2.31 9.37 -9.29
CA LEU A 19 -3.04 9.82 -8.12
C LEU A 19 -3.88 11.05 -8.50
N PRO A 20 -5.15 11.12 -8.06
CA PRO A 20 -5.98 12.29 -8.31
C PRO A 20 -5.32 13.53 -7.72
N CYS A 21 -5.36 14.63 -8.47
CA CYS A 21 -4.90 15.93 -7.98
C CYS A 21 -5.69 16.31 -6.72
N LEU A 22 -4.99 16.73 -5.66
CA LEU A 22 -5.60 17.13 -4.40
C LEU A 22 -6.67 18.21 -4.60
N GLY A 23 -6.43 19.17 -5.50
CA GLY A 23 -7.40 20.22 -5.83
C GLY A 23 -8.76 19.66 -6.27
N HIS A 24 -8.75 18.63 -7.13
CA HIS A 24 -9.99 17.98 -7.56
C HIS A 24 -10.73 17.27 -6.41
N LEU A 25 -10.01 16.76 -5.41
CA LEU A 25 -10.63 16.16 -4.22
C LEU A 25 -11.25 17.22 -3.32
N VAL A 26 -10.57 18.36 -3.17
CA VAL A 26 -11.06 19.50 -2.38
C VAL A 26 -12.28 20.13 -3.06
N ASP A 27 -12.24 20.37 -4.36
CA ASP A 27 -13.36 20.94 -5.11
C ASP A 27 -14.63 20.06 -5.01
N ARG A 28 -14.46 18.73 -5.03
CA ARG A 28 -15.55 17.78 -4.82
C ARG A 28 -16.12 17.79 -3.41
N SER A 29 -15.37 18.27 -2.43
CA SER A 29 -15.81 18.37 -1.03
C SER A 29 -16.53 19.68 -0.71
N VAL A 30 -16.47 20.68 -1.61
CA VAL A 30 -17.14 21.98 -1.41
C VAL A 30 -18.65 21.78 -1.31
N GLY A 31 -19.26 22.36 -0.26
CA GLY A 31 -20.71 22.29 -0.02
C GLY A 31 -21.16 21.10 0.85
N HIS A 32 -20.24 20.23 1.28
CA HIS A 32 -20.53 19.20 2.27
C HIS A 32 -20.22 19.70 3.69
N GLU A 33 -21.18 19.54 4.60
CA GLU A 33 -21.07 20.03 5.99
C GLU A 33 -20.48 18.99 6.97
N VAL A 34 -20.49 17.71 6.59
CA VAL A 34 -20.04 16.59 7.44
C VAL A 34 -19.17 15.65 6.60
N PHE A 35 -18.07 15.20 7.19
CA PHE A 35 -17.15 14.23 6.60
C PHE A 35 -16.89 13.10 7.59
N ASP A 36 -17.06 11.87 7.11
CA ASP A 36 -16.61 10.67 7.81
C ASP A 36 -15.38 10.10 7.10
N PHE A 37 -14.30 9.90 7.85
CA PHE A 37 -13.06 9.36 7.32
C PHE A 37 -12.95 7.86 7.60
N MET A 38 -12.83 7.07 6.53
CA MET A 38 -12.56 5.64 6.66
C MET A 38 -11.05 5.39 6.70
N ASN A 39 -10.61 4.65 7.72
CA ASN A 39 -9.21 4.24 7.85
C ASN A 39 -8.91 3.02 6.96
N ALA A 40 -8.13 3.22 5.92
CA ALA A 40 -7.71 2.16 4.98
C ALA A 40 -6.35 1.52 5.32
N SER A 41 -5.82 1.69 6.53
CA SER A 41 -4.49 1.17 6.93
C SER A 41 -4.33 -0.35 6.76
N ARG A 42 -5.42 -1.12 6.87
CA ARG A 42 -5.41 -2.58 6.64
C ARG A 42 -5.51 -2.96 5.15
N GLY A 43 -5.73 -2.01 4.25
CA GLY A 43 -5.93 -2.27 2.82
C GLY A 43 -4.78 -3.04 2.17
N TYR A 44 -3.54 -2.80 2.62
CA TYR A 44 -2.35 -3.53 2.14
C TYR A 44 -2.44 -5.05 2.33
N HIS A 45 -3.14 -5.52 3.37
CA HIS A 45 -3.29 -6.96 3.64
C HIS A 45 -4.52 -7.59 2.98
N GLN A 46 -5.35 -6.80 2.29
CA GLN A 46 -6.58 -7.27 1.65
C GLN A 46 -6.38 -7.54 0.15
N VAL A 47 -5.40 -6.87 -0.47
CA VAL A 47 -5.02 -7.12 -1.86
C VAL A 47 -4.03 -8.28 -1.88
N ARG A 48 -4.32 -9.29 -2.69
CA ARG A 48 -3.43 -10.44 -2.85
C ARG A 48 -2.22 -10.05 -3.72
N MET A 49 -1.07 -10.57 -3.35
CA MET A 49 0.11 -10.55 -4.21
C MET A 49 -0.13 -11.41 -5.45
N ALA A 50 0.54 -11.08 -6.55
CA ALA A 50 0.61 -11.98 -7.69
C ALA A 50 1.41 -13.23 -7.28
N PRO A 51 0.97 -14.46 -7.64
CA PRO A 51 1.66 -15.69 -7.23
C PRO A 51 3.14 -15.72 -7.57
N GLU A 52 3.54 -15.10 -8.69
CA GLU A 52 4.92 -14.96 -9.14
C GLU A 52 5.79 -14.02 -8.28
N ASP A 53 5.16 -13.11 -7.51
CA ASP A 53 5.83 -12.11 -6.70
C ASP A 53 5.84 -12.46 -5.19
N GLU A 54 5.05 -13.46 -4.76
CA GLU A 54 4.96 -13.88 -3.35
C GLU A 54 6.34 -14.24 -2.77
N GLU A 55 7.14 -15.02 -3.50
CA GLU A 55 8.49 -15.43 -3.07
C GLU A 55 9.41 -14.21 -2.89
N GLN A 56 9.27 -13.17 -3.71
CA GLN A 56 10.07 -11.95 -3.63
C GLN A 56 9.75 -11.10 -2.39
N THR A 57 8.57 -11.31 -1.79
CA THR A 57 8.15 -10.62 -0.56
C THR A 57 8.44 -11.40 0.72
N THR A 58 9.12 -12.54 0.62
CA THR A 58 9.46 -13.38 1.77
C THR A 58 10.32 -12.64 2.79
N PHE A 59 10.02 -12.82 4.07
CA PHE A 59 10.83 -12.26 5.16
C PHE A 59 11.18 -13.29 6.23
N ILE A 60 12.30 -13.04 6.92
CA ILE A 60 12.82 -13.91 7.97
C ILE A 60 12.24 -13.46 9.33
N ILE A 61 11.64 -14.41 10.04
CA ILE A 61 11.35 -14.32 11.47
C ILE A 61 12.25 -15.26 12.26
N LYS A 62 12.31 -15.09 13.58
CA LYS A 62 13.11 -15.94 14.49
C LYS A 62 12.87 -17.45 14.32
N TYR A 63 11.72 -17.83 13.78
CA TYR A 63 11.27 -19.21 13.67
C TYR A 63 11.13 -19.73 12.23
N GLY A 64 11.53 -18.95 11.21
CA GLY A 64 11.45 -19.39 9.83
C GLY A 64 11.29 -18.27 8.80
N LEU A 65 10.95 -18.69 7.58
CA LEU A 65 10.60 -17.83 6.46
C LEU A 65 9.07 -17.78 6.32
N TYR A 66 8.55 -16.61 5.97
CA TYR A 66 7.14 -16.41 5.69
C TYR A 66 6.97 -15.66 4.36
N CYS A 67 6.11 -16.18 3.50
CA CYS A 67 5.69 -15.63 2.22
C CYS A 67 4.18 -15.35 2.28
#